data_AF-A0A934UZD7-F1
#
_entry.id   AF-A0A934UZD7-F1
#
_cell.length_a   1.000
_cell.length_b   1.000
_cell.length_c   1.000
_cell.angle_alpha   90.00
_cell.angle_beta   90.00
_cell.angle_gamma   90.00
#
_symmetry.space_group_name_H-M   'P 1'
#
loop_
_entity.id
_entity.type
_entity.pdbx_description
1 polymer ?
#
loop_
_entity_poly.entity_id
_entity_poly.type
_entity_poly.pdbx_seq_one_letter_code
_entity_poly.pdbx_strand_id
1 'polypeptide(L)'
;MTLRHDQRTEAGPPDPHDEQPQPAKARRRGRTGWLGLGFLGLKLGPKVTKLALAGASVAAYSTLFSWQFALLLVAAIFIHELGHVWSMRRCGMPVKGIYLLPFVGGVAVGQADAENRLSEAQNYEIAMMGPVFGLASVAPLLAAYGATGSDFWGASAAMVALVNLFNLLPIFPLDGGRVLRALFASAGRGPMLGAMAVSLAATAIGLFVLGMPMLAILLGIGMLEFYGEFRHGAGTGTPMRKATVAAALIGYFLLAALLAGAIFATGTTSGGALALDILRG
;
A
#
# COMPACT_ATOMS: atom_id res chain seq x y z
N MET A 1 -46.76 -44.53 -58.73
CA MET A 1 -45.66 -45.52 -58.85
C MET A 1 -44.73 -45.05 -59.95
N THR A 2 -43.70 -44.26 -59.61
CA THR A 2 -42.61 -43.89 -60.53
C THR A 2 -41.43 -43.29 -59.75
N LEU A 3 -40.50 -44.18 -59.42
CA LEU A 3 -39.03 -44.09 -59.40
C LEU A 3 -38.32 -42.80 -58.95
N ARG A 4 -37.61 -42.93 -57.82
CA ARG A 4 -36.50 -42.07 -57.35
C ARG A 4 -35.32 -42.13 -58.33
N HIS A 5 -34.78 -40.98 -58.70
CA HIS A 5 -33.44 -40.87 -59.29
C HIS A 5 -32.46 -40.41 -58.21
N ASP A 6 -31.51 -41.30 -57.88
CA ASP A 6 -30.37 -41.08 -57.00
C ASP A 6 -29.28 -40.34 -57.79
N GLN A 7 -28.96 -39.10 -57.42
CA GLN A 7 -27.78 -38.38 -57.92
C GLN A 7 -26.73 -38.37 -56.80
N ARG A 8 -25.75 -39.26 -56.94
CA ARG A 8 -24.49 -39.20 -56.19
C ARG A 8 -23.64 -38.08 -56.76
N THR A 9 -23.47 -37.02 -56.00
CA THR A 9 -22.49 -35.96 -56.28
C THR A 9 -21.10 -36.48 -55.91
N GLU A 10 -20.22 -36.59 -56.90
CA GLU A 10 -18.81 -36.93 -56.73
C GLU A 10 -18.10 -35.79 -55.99
N ALA A 11 -17.49 -36.09 -54.84
CA ALA A 11 -16.66 -35.15 -54.09
C ALA A 11 -15.28 -35.04 -54.77
N GLY A 12 -14.92 -33.84 -55.22
CA GLY A 12 -13.58 -33.54 -55.74
C GLY A 12 -12.49 -33.69 -54.69
N PRO A 13 -11.22 -33.85 -55.09
CA PRO A 13 -10.11 -34.05 -54.16
C PRO A 13 -9.92 -32.83 -53.24
N PRO A 14 -9.54 -33.03 -51.97
CA PRO A 14 -9.38 -31.93 -51.02
C PRO A 14 -8.19 -31.04 -51.37
N ASP A 15 -8.38 -29.73 -51.26
CA ASP A 15 -7.39 -28.68 -51.46
C ASP A 15 -6.27 -28.76 -50.38
N PRO A 16 -4.98 -28.82 -50.74
CA PRO A 16 -3.88 -28.99 -49.78
C PRO A 16 -3.49 -27.71 -49.02
N HIS A 17 -4.26 -26.62 -49.08
CA HIS A 17 -3.89 -25.33 -48.48
C HIS A 17 -4.71 -24.87 -47.25
N ASP A 18 -5.59 -25.70 -46.70
CA ASP A 18 -6.48 -25.32 -45.57
C ASP A 18 -6.12 -25.94 -44.20
N GLU A 19 -4.83 -26.08 -43.88
CA GLU A 19 -4.37 -26.35 -42.51
C GLU A 19 -3.64 -25.14 -41.92
N GLN A 20 -4.42 -24.15 -41.48
CA GLN A 20 -3.91 -23.16 -40.51
C GLN A 20 -3.84 -23.81 -39.11
N PRO A 21 -2.68 -23.81 -38.43
CA PRO A 21 -2.59 -24.37 -37.09
C PRO A 21 -3.42 -23.54 -36.09
N GLN A 22 -4.43 -24.17 -35.48
CA GLN A 22 -5.19 -23.57 -34.38
C GLN A 22 -4.24 -23.24 -33.20
N PRO A 23 -4.29 -22.02 -32.63
CA PRO A 23 -3.41 -21.68 -31.51
C PRO A 23 -3.77 -22.52 -30.28
N ALA A 24 -2.77 -23.29 -29.82
CA ALA A 24 -2.86 -24.14 -28.64
C ALA A 24 -3.33 -23.34 -27.41
N LYS A 25 -4.35 -23.86 -26.72
CA LYS A 25 -4.87 -23.31 -25.45
C LYS A 25 -3.74 -23.17 -24.43
N ALA A 26 -3.34 -21.93 -24.15
CA ALA A 26 -2.30 -21.61 -23.18
C ALA A 26 -2.70 -22.09 -21.78
N ARG A 27 -2.02 -23.15 -21.32
CA ARG A 27 -2.10 -23.71 -19.98
C ARG A 27 -1.70 -22.63 -18.95
N ARG A 28 -2.64 -22.19 -18.11
CA ARG A 28 -2.39 -21.28 -16.98
C ARG A 28 -1.30 -21.87 -16.08
N ARG A 29 -0.09 -21.30 -16.17
CA ARG A 29 1.04 -21.64 -15.31
C ARG A 29 0.87 -20.90 -13.98
N GLY A 30 0.67 -21.65 -12.91
CA GLY A 30 0.52 -21.13 -11.56
C GLY A 30 1.73 -20.28 -11.15
N ARG A 31 1.46 -19.07 -10.66
CA ARG A 31 2.44 -18.18 -10.01
C ARG A 31 2.82 -18.76 -8.65
N THR A 32 3.83 -19.62 -8.63
CA THR A 32 4.61 -19.94 -7.43
C THR A 32 5.50 -18.75 -7.11
N GLY A 33 5.09 -17.92 -6.14
CA GLY A 33 5.86 -16.76 -5.69
C GLY A 33 5.49 -16.24 -4.30
N TRP A 34 4.95 -17.10 -3.43
CA TRP A 34 4.49 -16.74 -2.07
C TRP A 34 4.69 -17.88 -1.03
N LEU A 35 5.58 -18.83 -1.31
CA LEU A 35 5.64 -20.13 -0.61
C LEU A 35 6.00 -20.06 0.90
N GLY A 36 6.56 -18.95 1.40
CA GLY A 36 6.88 -18.80 2.84
C GLY A 36 5.68 -18.43 3.73
N LEU A 37 4.88 -17.45 3.32
CA LEU A 37 3.70 -16.99 4.08
C LEU A 37 2.44 -17.81 3.75
N GLY A 38 2.37 -18.36 2.53
CA GLY A 38 1.26 -19.23 2.11
C GLY A 38 1.18 -20.53 2.89
N PHE A 39 2.30 -21.07 3.41
CA PHE A 39 2.30 -22.34 4.13
C PHE A 39 1.72 -22.22 5.55
N LEU A 40 1.95 -21.10 6.25
CA LEU A 40 1.33 -20.85 7.56
C LEU A 40 -0.17 -20.52 7.44
N GLY A 41 -0.56 -19.82 6.38
CA GLY A 41 -1.95 -19.53 6.07
C GLY A 41 -2.77 -20.71 5.53
N LEU A 42 -2.13 -21.79 5.05
CA LEU A 42 -2.84 -22.92 4.44
C LEU A 42 -3.59 -23.81 5.46
N LYS A 43 -3.24 -23.76 6.75
CA LYS A 43 -3.87 -24.57 7.82
C LYS A 43 -4.83 -23.80 8.73
N LEU A 44 -4.73 -22.48 8.77
CA LEU A 44 -5.50 -21.63 9.68
C LEU A 44 -6.43 -20.74 8.83
N GLY A 45 -7.73 -20.73 9.13
CA GLY A 45 -8.69 -19.92 8.38
C GLY A 45 -8.32 -18.42 8.36
N PRO A 46 -8.80 -17.63 7.38
CA PRO A 46 -8.36 -16.26 7.15
C PRO A 46 -8.55 -15.31 8.36
N LYS A 47 -9.51 -15.61 9.24
CA LYS A 47 -9.71 -14.87 10.50
C LYS A 47 -8.59 -15.14 11.51
N VAL A 48 -8.20 -16.41 11.63
CA VAL A 48 -7.14 -16.85 12.56
C VAL A 48 -5.79 -16.31 12.09
N THR A 49 -5.51 -16.32 10.79
CA THR A 49 -4.27 -15.76 10.23
C THR A 49 -4.15 -14.27 10.54
N LYS A 50 -5.23 -13.49 10.38
CA LYS A 50 -5.23 -12.05 10.71
C LYS A 50 -4.96 -11.81 12.20
N LEU A 51 -5.61 -12.58 13.06
CA LEU A 51 -5.41 -12.49 14.52
C LEU A 51 -3.99 -12.89 14.93
N ALA A 52 -3.45 -13.97 14.37
CA ALA A 52 -2.10 -14.44 14.64
C ALA A 52 -1.05 -13.39 14.21
N LEU A 53 -1.23 -12.77 13.05
CA LEU A 53 -0.35 -11.72 12.55
C LEU A 53 -0.41 -10.44 13.40
N ALA A 54 -1.61 -10.03 13.84
CA ALA A 54 -1.77 -8.92 14.77
C ALA A 54 -1.09 -9.22 16.12
N GLY A 55 -1.30 -10.41 16.69
CA GLY A 55 -0.64 -10.84 17.92
C GLY A 55 0.88 -10.90 17.79
N ALA A 56 1.39 -11.44 16.68
CA ALA A 56 2.81 -11.46 16.38
C ALA A 56 3.39 -10.04 16.24
N SER A 57 2.64 -9.10 15.67
CA SER A 57 3.07 -7.70 15.55
C SER A 57 3.19 -7.05 16.92
N VAL A 58 2.20 -7.23 17.80
CA VAL A 58 2.27 -6.75 19.19
C VAL A 58 3.49 -7.36 19.89
N ALA A 59 3.66 -8.68 19.81
CA ALA A 59 4.80 -9.36 20.43
C ALA A 59 6.14 -8.85 19.91
N ALA A 60 6.26 -8.62 18.60
CA ALA A 60 7.45 -8.07 17.96
C ALA A 60 7.75 -6.64 18.41
N TYR A 61 6.75 -5.75 18.47
CA TYR A 61 6.96 -4.39 18.96
C TYR A 61 7.25 -4.34 20.46
N SER A 62 6.72 -5.27 21.25
CA SER A 62 7.02 -5.40 22.68
C SER A 62 8.46 -5.80 22.99
N THR A 63 9.27 -6.21 22.00
CA THR A 63 10.72 -6.41 22.19
C THR A 63 11.51 -5.11 22.05
N LEU A 64 10.91 -4.09 21.42
CA LEU A 64 11.51 -2.78 21.17
C LEU A 64 10.95 -1.69 22.09
N PHE A 65 9.75 -1.91 22.63
CA PHE A 65 8.97 -0.95 23.41
C PHE A 65 8.19 -1.65 24.53
N SER A 66 7.63 -0.87 25.46
CA SER A 66 6.65 -1.34 26.43
C SER A 66 5.43 -1.96 25.74
N TRP A 67 4.83 -2.98 26.38
CA TRP A 67 3.68 -3.69 25.81
C TRP A 67 2.45 -2.78 25.63
N GLN A 68 2.29 -1.76 26.48
CA GLN A 68 1.24 -0.76 26.36
C GLN A 68 1.42 0.07 25.09
N PHE A 69 2.64 0.55 24.84
CA PHE A 69 2.93 1.29 23.62
C PHE A 69 2.85 0.41 22.38
N ALA A 70 3.30 -0.84 22.44
CA ALA A 70 3.17 -1.79 21.33
C ALA A 70 1.69 -1.98 20.91
N LEU A 71 0.78 -2.13 21.88
CA LEU A 71 -0.67 -2.20 21.61
C LEU A 71 -1.20 -0.91 20.98
N LEU A 72 -0.82 0.24 21.52
CA LEU A 72 -1.21 1.55 21.00
C LEU A 72 -0.72 1.75 19.56
N LEU A 73 0.54 1.40 19.28
CA LEU A 73 1.15 1.51 17.96
C LEU A 73 0.44 0.61 16.95
N VAL A 74 0.18 -0.66 17.30
CA VAL A 74 -0.56 -1.60 16.44
C VAL A 74 -1.99 -1.09 16.19
N ALA A 75 -2.66 -0.51 17.19
CA ALA A 75 -3.97 0.10 17.02
C ALA A 75 -3.92 1.32 16.08
N ALA A 76 -2.91 2.18 16.19
CA ALA A 76 -2.72 3.32 15.31
C ALA A 76 -2.45 2.90 13.85
N ILE A 77 -1.60 1.89 13.64
CA ILE A 77 -1.37 1.29 12.32
C ILE A 77 -2.69 0.73 11.76
N PHE A 78 -3.48 0.04 12.59
CA PHE A 78 -4.77 -0.48 12.14
C PHE A 78 -5.74 0.64 11.75
N ILE A 79 -5.81 1.74 12.51
CA ILE A 79 -6.65 2.91 12.18
C ILE A 79 -6.19 3.55 10.87
N HIS A 80 -4.88 3.65 10.64
CA HIS A 80 -4.32 4.09 9.36
C HIS A 80 -4.82 3.18 8.21
N GLU A 81 -4.70 1.85 8.33
CA GLU A 81 -5.21 0.92 7.30
C GLU A 81 -6.73 1.03 7.08
N LEU A 82 -7.50 1.33 8.14
CA LEU A 82 -8.94 1.57 8.02
C LEU A 82 -9.24 2.77 7.12
N GLY A 83 -8.37 3.80 7.12
CA GLY A 83 -8.48 4.93 6.21
C GLY A 83 -8.40 4.52 4.74
N HIS A 84 -7.40 3.70 4.39
CA HIS A 84 -7.31 3.12 3.05
C HIS A 84 -8.54 2.29 2.70
N VAL A 85 -8.99 1.41 3.62
CA VAL A 85 -10.17 0.56 3.40
C VAL A 85 -11.44 1.38 3.21
N TRP A 86 -11.59 2.45 3.97
CA TRP A 86 -12.72 3.37 3.83
C TRP A 86 -12.76 3.99 2.43
N SER A 87 -11.64 4.54 1.95
CA SER A 87 -11.58 5.16 0.62
C SER A 87 -11.71 4.14 -0.52
N MET A 88 -11.07 2.96 -0.38
CA MET A 88 -11.23 1.86 -1.33
C MET A 88 -12.70 1.48 -1.51
N ARG A 89 -13.46 1.32 -0.42
CA ARG A 89 -14.88 0.99 -0.48
C ARG A 89 -15.69 2.11 -1.12
N ARG A 90 -15.38 3.38 -0.83
CA ARG A 90 -16.03 4.54 -1.49
C ARG A 90 -15.76 4.59 -2.99
N CYS A 91 -14.59 4.14 -3.42
CA CYS A 91 -14.22 4.04 -4.82
C CYS A 91 -14.79 2.78 -5.52
N GLY A 92 -15.58 1.96 -4.82
CA GLY A 92 -16.15 0.72 -5.37
C GLY A 92 -15.15 -0.44 -5.45
N MET A 93 -14.00 -0.35 -4.78
CA MET A 93 -13.02 -1.42 -4.72
C MET A 93 -13.35 -2.39 -3.58
N PRO A 94 -13.60 -3.69 -3.88
CA PRO A 94 -13.80 -4.68 -2.85
C PRO A 94 -12.49 -4.97 -2.10
N VAL A 95 -12.55 -4.95 -0.76
CA VAL A 95 -11.40 -5.18 0.12
C VAL A 95 -11.44 -6.62 0.65
N LYS A 96 -10.34 -7.36 0.49
CA LYS A 96 -10.19 -8.75 0.97
C LYS A 96 -9.85 -8.82 2.46
N GLY A 97 -9.10 -7.84 2.96
CA GLY A 97 -8.77 -7.75 4.37
C GLY A 97 -7.60 -6.83 4.67
N ILE A 98 -7.36 -6.64 5.96
CA ILE A 98 -6.20 -5.96 6.52
C ILE A 98 -5.31 -7.02 7.18
N TYR A 99 -4.01 -6.93 6.95
CA TYR A 99 -2.99 -7.78 7.58
C TYR A 99 -1.98 -6.88 8.29
N LEU A 100 -1.76 -7.12 9.58
CA LEU A 100 -0.77 -6.40 10.38
C LEU A 100 0.48 -7.28 10.46
N LEU A 101 1.51 -6.91 9.71
CA LEU A 101 2.76 -7.66 9.59
C LEU A 101 3.80 -7.10 10.57
N PRO A 102 4.46 -7.97 11.37
CA PRO A 102 5.50 -7.53 12.29
C PRO A 102 6.60 -6.75 11.58
N PHE A 103 7.00 -5.61 12.16
CA PHE A 103 8.04 -4.68 11.67
C PHE A 103 7.79 -4.01 10.31
N VAL A 104 6.89 -4.55 9.49
CA VAL A 104 6.52 -4.00 8.18
C VAL A 104 5.37 -2.99 8.32
N GLY A 105 4.42 -3.23 9.23
CA GLY A 105 3.25 -2.38 9.43
C GLY A 105 1.95 -3.03 8.95
N GLY A 106 1.03 -2.23 8.44
CA GLY A 106 -0.26 -2.69 7.93
C GLY A 106 -0.26 -2.88 6.42
N VAL A 107 -1.08 -3.80 5.92
CA VAL A 107 -1.36 -3.93 4.49
C VAL A 107 -2.85 -4.18 4.29
N ALA A 108 -3.54 -3.21 3.70
CA ALA A 108 -4.90 -3.36 3.20
C ALA A 108 -4.91 -3.93 1.77
N VAL A 109 -5.51 -5.11 1.59
CA VAL A 109 -5.49 -5.83 0.31
C VAL A 109 -6.81 -5.66 -0.45
N GLY A 110 -6.75 -4.91 -1.55
CA GLY A 110 -7.84 -4.77 -2.53
C GLY A 110 -7.93 -5.92 -3.54
N GLN A 111 -8.90 -5.83 -4.45
CA GLN A 111 -8.95 -6.68 -5.64
C GLN A 111 -8.17 -6.02 -6.79
N ALA A 112 -7.13 -6.71 -7.29
CA ALA A 112 -6.22 -6.19 -8.32
C ALA A 112 -6.93 -5.71 -9.60
N ASP A 113 -7.99 -6.40 -10.04
CA ASP A 113 -8.72 -6.04 -11.26
C ASP A 113 -9.52 -4.73 -11.11
N ALA A 114 -9.86 -4.35 -9.87
CA ALA A 114 -10.55 -3.10 -9.58
C ALA A 114 -9.59 -1.92 -9.50
N GLU A 115 -8.33 -2.14 -9.13
CA GLU A 115 -7.30 -1.11 -9.00
C GLU A 115 -6.96 -0.45 -10.34
N ASN A 116 -6.88 -1.25 -11.40
CA ASN A 116 -6.61 -0.77 -12.76
C ASN A 116 -7.74 0.09 -13.36
N ARG A 117 -8.90 0.17 -12.70
CA ARG A 117 -10.06 0.95 -13.16
C ARG A 117 -10.21 2.28 -12.44
N LEU A 118 -9.37 2.56 -11.44
CA LEU A 118 -9.42 3.80 -10.68
C LEU A 118 -8.88 4.97 -11.49
N SER A 119 -9.50 6.13 -11.31
CA SER A 119 -8.90 7.40 -11.72
C SER A 119 -7.71 7.77 -10.84
N GLU A 120 -6.82 8.61 -11.35
CA GLU A 120 -5.66 9.06 -10.56
C GLU A 120 -6.08 9.87 -9.32
N ALA A 121 -7.23 10.56 -9.38
CA ALA A 121 -7.80 11.22 -8.21
C ALA A 121 -8.21 10.23 -7.10
N GLN A 122 -8.74 9.06 -7.47
CA GLN A 122 -9.09 8.00 -6.51
C GLN A 122 -7.85 7.31 -5.94
N ASN A 123 -6.82 7.08 -6.77
CA ASN A 123 -5.53 6.56 -6.29
C ASN A 123 -4.90 7.52 -5.27
N TYR A 124 -4.93 8.82 -5.54
CA TYR A 124 -4.52 9.86 -4.60
C TYR A 124 -5.35 9.82 -3.30
N GLU A 125 -6.69 9.77 -3.41
CA GLU A 125 -7.57 9.74 -2.24
C GLU A 125 -7.28 8.54 -1.35
N ILE A 126 -7.16 7.34 -1.94
CA ILE A 126 -6.85 6.11 -1.21
C ILE A 126 -5.53 6.25 -0.47
N ALA A 127 -4.47 6.72 -1.13
CA ALA A 127 -3.15 6.90 -0.52
C ALA A 127 -3.18 7.93 0.63
N MET A 128 -3.93 9.02 0.49
CA MET A 128 -4.04 10.04 1.53
C MET A 128 -4.87 9.62 2.75
N MET A 129 -5.89 8.78 2.57
CA MET A 129 -6.82 8.47 3.66
C MET A 129 -6.19 7.66 4.79
N GLY A 130 -5.11 6.90 4.53
CA GLY A 130 -4.34 6.24 5.58
C GLY A 130 -3.75 7.26 6.56
N PRO A 131 -2.87 8.16 6.10
CA PRO A 131 -2.32 9.25 6.91
C PRO A 131 -3.37 10.19 7.52
N VAL A 132 -4.51 10.42 6.86
CA VAL A 132 -5.62 11.22 7.44
C VAL A 132 -6.21 10.53 8.67
N PHE A 133 -6.52 9.23 8.59
CA PHE A 133 -7.01 8.47 9.73
C PHE A 133 -5.91 8.31 10.79
N GLY A 134 -4.66 8.21 10.35
CA GLY A 134 -3.48 8.29 11.19
C GLY A 134 -3.43 9.56 12.03
N LEU A 135 -3.59 10.73 11.41
CA LEU A 135 -3.69 12.00 12.13
C LEU A 135 -4.88 12.00 13.12
N ALA A 136 -6.04 11.46 12.71
CA ALA A 136 -7.19 11.34 13.61
C ALA A 136 -6.89 10.47 14.85
N SER A 137 -6.03 9.44 14.70
CA SER A 137 -5.58 8.61 15.83
C SER A 137 -4.63 9.34 16.79
N VAL A 138 -3.96 10.41 16.36
CA VAL A 138 -3.08 11.23 17.21
C VAL A 138 -3.87 12.14 18.15
N ALA A 139 -5.04 12.64 17.72
CA ALA A 139 -5.86 13.57 18.49
C ALA A 139 -6.20 13.09 19.94
N PRO A 140 -6.69 11.87 20.19
CA PRO A 140 -6.95 11.40 21.56
C PRO A 140 -5.68 11.30 22.41
N LEU A 141 -4.53 11.03 21.80
CA LEU A 141 -3.24 10.97 22.51
C LEU A 141 -2.78 12.36 22.96
N LEU A 142 -2.93 13.36 22.10
CA LEU A 142 -2.68 14.76 22.46
C LEU A 142 -3.64 15.26 23.54
N ALA A 143 -4.92 14.88 23.47
CA ALA A 143 -5.89 15.21 24.51
C ALA A 143 -5.52 14.58 25.86
N ALA A 144 -5.13 13.30 25.87
CA ALA A 144 -4.66 12.62 27.07
C ALA A 144 -3.38 13.26 27.62
N TYR A 145 -2.45 13.67 26.75
CA TYR A 145 -1.24 14.40 27.15
C TYR A 145 -1.59 15.74 27.80
N GLY A 146 -2.43 16.56 27.17
CA GLY A 146 -2.85 17.85 27.71
C GLY A 146 -3.62 17.74 29.02
N ALA A 147 -4.40 16.67 29.22
CA ALA A 147 -5.18 16.45 30.44
C ALA A 147 -4.35 15.92 31.61
N THR A 148 -3.30 15.16 31.35
CA THR A 148 -2.54 14.44 32.40
C THR A 148 -1.12 14.95 32.62
N GLY A 149 -0.54 15.63 31.63
CA GLY A 149 0.87 15.99 31.59
C GLY A 149 1.82 14.78 31.49
N SER A 150 1.31 13.58 31.20
CA SER A 150 2.14 12.36 31.18
C SER A 150 2.98 12.26 29.92
N ASP A 151 4.30 12.17 30.09
CA ASP A 151 5.27 12.00 29.00
C ASP A 151 4.99 10.79 28.13
N PHE A 152 4.38 9.72 28.67
CA PHE A 152 3.97 8.56 27.88
C PHE A 152 2.97 8.92 26.76
N TRP A 153 1.97 9.75 27.06
CA TRP A 153 0.98 10.17 26.06
C TRP A 153 1.58 11.13 25.04
N GLY A 154 2.46 12.04 25.49
CA GLY A 154 3.19 12.94 24.61
C GLY A 154 4.10 12.19 23.65
N ALA A 155 4.93 11.27 24.16
CA ALA A 155 5.81 10.44 23.36
C ALA A 155 5.03 9.51 22.41
N SER A 156 3.88 8.97 22.86
CA SER A 156 3.00 8.14 22.02
C SER A 156 2.39 8.94 20.87
N ALA A 157 1.88 10.15 21.15
CA ALA A 157 1.35 11.05 20.13
C ALA A 157 2.41 11.43 19.10
N ALA A 158 3.61 11.81 19.56
CA ALA A 158 4.74 12.14 18.71
C ALA A 158 5.14 10.96 17.82
N MET A 159 5.26 9.75 18.37
CA MET A 159 5.68 8.57 17.63
C MET A 159 4.62 8.13 16.62
N VAL A 160 3.33 8.15 16.98
CA VAL A 160 2.24 7.84 16.02
C VAL A 160 2.18 8.89 14.91
N ALA A 161 2.35 10.17 15.24
CA ALA A 161 2.43 11.23 14.24
C ALA A 161 3.65 11.04 13.31
N LEU A 162 4.81 10.66 13.88
CA LEU A 162 6.03 10.38 13.13
C LEU A 162 5.85 9.20 12.16
N VAL A 163 5.21 8.12 12.59
CA VAL A 163 4.93 6.95 11.71
C VAL A 163 4.04 7.34 10.53
N ASN A 164 3.04 8.19 10.75
CA ASN A 164 2.17 8.69 9.68
C ASN A 164 2.88 9.70 8.77
N LEU A 165 3.73 10.56 9.34
CA LEU A 165 4.57 11.49 8.58
C LEU A 165 5.61 10.75 7.73
N PHE A 166 6.17 9.66 8.26
CA PHE A 166 7.05 8.76 7.53
C PHE A 166 6.33 8.14 6.34
N ASN A 167 5.09 7.67 6.50
CA ASN A 167 4.29 7.17 5.38
C ASN A 167 4.01 8.23 4.31
N LEU A 168 4.01 9.52 4.65
CA LEU A 168 3.91 10.60 3.67
C LEU A 168 5.21 10.88 2.93
N LEU A 169 6.36 10.30 3.26
CA LEU A 169 7.58 10.53 2.49
C LEU A 169 7.39 10.15 1.01
N PRO A 170 7.97 10.91 0.06
CA PRO A 170 7.84 10.66 -1.39
C PRO A 170 8.72 9.47 -1.83
N ILE A 171 8.58 8.36 -1.13
CA ILE A 171 9.36 7.14 -1.24
C ILE A 171 8.40 5.99 -1.51
N PHE A 172 8.70 5.18 -2.51
CA PHE A 172 7.89 4.03 -2.85
C PHE A 172 8.34 2.82 -2.02
N PRO A 173 7.43 1.96 -1.51
CA PRO A 173 5.96 1.93 -1.59
C PRO A 173 5.17 2.70 -0.51
N LEU A 174 5.76 3.67 0.20
CA LEU A 174 5.00 4.45 1.18
C LEU A 174 3.87 5.26 0.50
N ASP A 175 2.88 5.69 1.27
CA ASP A 175 1.73 6.43 0.74
C ASP A 175 2.11 7.71 0.01
N GLY A 176 3.13 8.44 0.47
CA GLY A 176 3.66 9.59 -0.23
C GLY A 176 4.23 9.27 -1.61
N GLY A 177 4.84 8.08 -1.77
CA GLY A 177 5.24 7.56 -3.09
C GLY A 177 4.04 7.24 -3.98
N ARG A 178 2.94 6.72 -3.40
CA ARG A 178 1.68 6.45 -4.13
C ARG A 178 0.97 7.74 -4.53
N VAL A 179 0.98 8.75 -3.67
CA VAL A 179 0.55 10.13 -3.98
C VAL A 179 1.37 10.69 -5.15
N LEU A 180 2.70 10.56 -5.08
CA LEU A 180 3.60 11.02 -6.14
C LEU A 180 3.27 10.34 -7.47
N ARG A 181 3.07 9.01 -7.47
CA ARG A 181 2.66 8.26 -8.66
C ARG A 181 1.37 8.83 -9.26
N ALA A 182 0.31 9.03 -8.47
CA ALA A 182 -0.97 9.55 -8.95
C ALA A 182 -0.85 10.97 -9.55
N LEU A 183 -0.07 11.84 -8.89
CA LEU A 183 0.16 13.22 -9.36
C LEU A 183 0.94 13.25 -10.67
N PHE A 184 2.02 12.48 -10.78
CA PHE A 184 2.86 12.45 -11.98
C PHE A 184 2.28 11.61 -13.11
N ALA A 185 1.44 10.61 -12.82
CA ALA A 185 0.64 9.90 -13.83
C ALA A 185 -0.21 10.87 -14.65
N SER A 186 -0.76 11.91 -13.99
CA SER A 186 -1.52 12.97 -14.64
C SER A 186 -0.70 13.83 -15.61
N ALA A 187 0.64 13.85 -15.48
CA ALA A 187 1.57 14.52 -16.39
C ALA A 187 2.09 13.61 -17.52
N GLY A 188 1.77 12.31 -17.47
CA GLY A 188 2.16 11.32 -18.47
C GLY A 188 3.13 10.26 -17.95
N ARG A 189 3.33 9.21 -18.74
CA ARG A 189 4.10 8.01 -18.36
C ARG A 189 5.57 8.27 -18.06
N GLY A 190 6.23 9.14 -18.83
CA GLY A 190 7.65 9.48 -18.64
C GLY A 190 7.91 10.12 -17.27
N PRO A 191 7.24 11.24 -16.95
CA PRO A 191 7.33 11.88 -15.63
C PRO A 191 7.00 10.94 -14.46
N MET A 192 5.97 10.11 -14.61
CA MET A 192 5.59 9.12 -13.58
C MET A 192 6.71 8.10 -13.31
N LEU A 193 7.25 7.46 -14.35
CA LEU A 193 8.34 6.49 -14.19
C LEU A 193 9.61 7.16 -13.65
N GLY A 194 9.89 8.40 -14.08
CA GLY A 194 11.01 9.19 -13.54
C GLY A 194 10.86 9.44 -12.04
N ALA A 195 9.69 9.87 -11.59
CA ALA A 195 9.39 10.09 -10.18
C ALA A 195 9.57 8.81 -9.35
N MET A 196 9.03 7.67 -9.83
CA MET A 196 9.20 6.38 -9.14
C MET A 196 10.66 5.93 -9.08
N ALA A 197 11.43 6.10 -10.16
CA ALA A 197 12.85 5.75 -10.18
C ALA A 197 13.68 6.60 -9.19
N VAL A 198 13.38 7.90 -9.09
CA VAL A 198 14.01 8.80 -8.11
C VAL A 198 13.67 8.37 -6.68
N SER A 199 12.39 8.08 -6.38
CA SER A 199 11.96 7.58 -5.07
C SER A 199 12.70 6.29 -4.68
N LEU A 200 12.89 5.39 -5.64
CA LEU A 200 13.57 4.12 -5.44
C LEU A 200 15.07 4.29 -5.19
N ALA A 201 15.72 5.18 -5.95
CA ALA A 201 17.11 5.55 -5.73
C ALA A 201 17.30 6.20 -4.35
N ALA A 202 16.41 7.12 -3.95
CA ALA A 202 16.43 7.74 -2.62
C ALA A 202 16.30 6.69 -1.50
N THR A 203 15.44 5.68 -1.68
CA THR A 203 15.31 4.55 -0.75
C THR A 203 16.62 3.77 -0.61
N ALA A 204 17.25 3.44 -1.75
CA ALA A 204 18.51 2.70 -1.77
C ALA A 204 19.66 3.49 -1.13
N ILE A 205 19.74 4.79 -1.39
CA ILE A 205 20.72 5.69 -0.75
C ILE A 205 20.46 5.75 0.76
N GLY A 206 19.21 5.91 1.19
CA GLY A 206 18.85 5.91 2.61
C GLY A 206 19.23 4.60 3.31
N LEU A 207 18.98 3.45 2.67
CA LEU A 207 19.42 2.14 3.16
C LEU A 207 20.95 2.09 3.37
N PHE A 208 21.72 2.57 2.39
CA PHE A 208 23.18 2.56 2.44
C PHE A 208 23.73 3.51 3.51
N VAL A 209 23.23 4.74 3.58
CA VAL A 209 23.72 5.79 4.48
C VAL A 209 23.31 5.52 5.93
N LEU A 210 22.07 5.08 6.16
CA LEU A 210 21.53 4.91 7.51
C LEU A 210 21.81 3.51 8.08
N GLY A 211 22.28 2.56 7.26
CA GLY A 211 22.54 1.18 7.68
C GLY A 211 21.30 0.46 8.21
N MET A 212 20.11 0.84 7.74
CA MET A 212 18.83 0.33 8.23
C MET A 212 18.31 -0.80 7.35
N PRO A 213 18.59 -2.09 7.65
CA PRO A 213 18.23 -3.21 6.77
C PRO A 213 16.72 -3.33 6.55
N MET A 214 15.89 -2.78 7.44
CA MET A 214 14.43 -2.73 7.24
C MET A 214 14.00 -1.94 6.00
N LEU A 215 14.77 -0.92 5.57
CA LEU A 215 14.52 -0.21 4.31
C LEU A 215 14.72 -1.10 3.07
N ALA A 216 15.43 -2.23 3.19
CA ALA A 216 15.59 -3.17 2.07
C ALA A 216 14.27 -3.84 1.67
N ILE A 217 13.35 -4.05 2.63
CA ILE A 217 12.01 -4.58 2.35
C ILE A 217 11.23 -3.56 1.51
N LEU A 218 11.29 -2.29 1.92
CA LEU A 218 10.67 -1.17 1.20
C LEU A 218 11.19 -1.08 -0.23
N LEU A 219 12.51 -1.16 -0.40
CA LEU A 219 13.16 -1.20 -1.71
C LEU A 219 12.68 -2.39 -2.56
N GLY A 220 12.59 -3.58 -1.98
CA GLY A 220 12.14 -4.79 -2.68
C GLY A 220 10.70 -4.68 -3.17
N ILE A 221 9.79 -4.19 -2.34
CA ILE A 221 8.39 -3.95 -2.72
C ILE A 221 8.33 -2.85 -3.79
N GLY A 222 9.07 -1.75 -3.61
CA GLY A 222 9.13 -0.66 -4.57
C GLY A 222 9.63 -1.10 -5.95
N MET A 223 10.63 -1.97 -6.00
CA MET A 223 11.12 -2.58 -7.26
C MET A 223 10.06 -3.44 -7.94
N LEU A 224 9.32 -4.24 -7.19
CA LEU A 224 8.26 -5.11 -7.74
C LEU A 224 7.12 -4.29 -8.34
N GLU A 225 6.67 -3.25 -7.64
CA GLU A 225 5.63 -2.35 -8.13
C GLU A 225 6.11 -1.53 -9.34
N PHE A 226 7.34 -1.00 -9.29
CA PHE A 226 7.95 -0.31 -10.42
C PHE A 226 8.03 -1.22 -11.65
N TYR A 227 8.46 -2.46 -11.49
CA TYR A 227 8.48 -3.45 -12.57
C TYR A 227 7.07 -3.74 -13.10
N GLY A 228 6.09 -3.86 -12.21
CA GLY A 228 4.68 -4.01 -12.57
C GLY A 228 4.19 -2.87 -13.46
N GLU A 229 4.39 -1.62 -13.03
CA GLU A 229 3.98 -0.41 -13.75
C GLU A 229 4.75 -0.21 -15.07
N PHE A 230 6.05 -0.54 -15.06
CA PHE A 230 6.87 -0.51 -16.26
C PHE A 230 6.36 -1.51 -17.31
N ARG A 231 5.92 -2.71 -16.90
CA ARG A 231 5.47 -3.76 -17.82
C ARG A 231 4.03 -3.57 -18.32
N HIS A 232 3.11 -3.09 -17.48
CA HIS A 232 1.68 -3.05 -17.83
C HIS A 232 1.24 -1.77 -18.57
N GLY A 233 2.15 -0.81 -18.80
CA GLY A 233 1.76 0.50 -19.33
C GLY A 233 1.22 1.39 -18.22
N ALA A 234 1.30 2.73 -18.38
CA ALA A 234 0.73 3.62 -17.35
C ALA A 234 -0.75 3.31 -17.24
N GLY A 235 -1.26 3.18 -16.01
CA GLY A 235 -2.67 2.88 -15.75
C GLY A 235 -3.59 3.67 -16.67
N THR A 236 -4.66 3.04 -17.15
CA THR A 236 -5.70 3.67 -17.98
C THR A 236 -6.59 4.64 -17.18
N GLY A 237 -6.15 5.00 -15.97
CA GLY A 237 -6.85 5.92 -15.09
C GLY A 237 -7.01 7.28 -15.76
N THR A 238 -8.16 7.90 -15.55
CA THR A 238 -8.38 9.26 -16.04
C THR A 238 -7.44 10.22 -15.29
N PRO A 239 -6.69 11.07 -16.01
CA PRO A 239 -5.76 12.00 -15.39
C PRO A 239 -6.50 13.08 -14.60
N MET A 240 -5.85 13.61 -13.56
CA MET A 240 -6.41 14.69 -12.75
C MET A 240 -6.40 16.02 -13.52
N ARG A 241 -7.42 16.85 -13.29
CA ARG A 241 -7.41 18.24 -13.76
C ARG A 241 -6.35 19.03 -13.00
N LYS A 242 -5.74 20.04 -13.64
CA LYS A 242 -4.69 20.89 -13.01
C LYS A 242 -5.12 21.50 -11.67
N ALA A 243 -6.37 21.96 -11.57
CA ALA A 243 -6.92 22.49 -10.32
C ALA A 243 -6.98 21.42 -9.20
N THR A 244 -7.34 20.18 -9.56
CA THR A 244 -7.36 19.05 -8.62
C THR A 244 -5.95 18.67 -8.18
N VAL A 245 -4.96 18.72 -9.09
CA VAL A 245 -3.54 18.51 -8.75
C VAL A 245 -3.05 19.56 -7.74
N ALA A 246 -3.38 20.83 -7.96
CA ALA A 246 -3.02 21.90 -7.04
C ALA A 246 -3.65 21.71 -5.66
N ALA A 247 -4.96 21.39 -5.60
CA ALA A 247 -5.65 21.10 -4.35
C ALA A 247 -5.06 19.86 -3.64
N ALA A 248 -4.68 18.83 -4.39
CA ALA A 248 -4.06 17.62 -3.88
C ALA A 248 -2.68 17.89 -3.26
N LEU A 249 -1.85 18.73 -3.89
CA LEU A 249 -0.57 19.16 -3.32
C LEU A 249 -0.77 19.94 -2.02
N ILE A 250 -1.73 20.88 -1.99
CA ILE A 250 -2.06 21.64 -0.78
C ILE A 250 -2.48 20.69 0.35
N GLY A 251 -3.40 19.75 0.08
CA GLY A 251 -3.87 18.78 1.06
C GLY A 251 -2.74 17.88 1.59
N TYR A 252 -1.84 17.44 0.72
CA TYR A 252 -0.67 16.64 1.08
C TYR A 252 0.28 17.40 2.03
N PHE A 253 0.66 18.64 1.67
CA PHE A 253 1.55 19.45 2.52
C PHE A 253 0.87 19.90 3.81
N LEU A 254 -0.43 20.21 3.78
CA LEU A 254 -1.20 20.54 4.99
C LEU A 254 -1.23 19.36 5.96
N LEU A 255 -1.50 18.14 5.47
CA LEU A 255 -1.51 16.95 6.31
C LEU A 255 -0.14 16.67 6.92
N ALA A 256 0.93 16.78 6.13
CA ALA A 256 2.30 16.67 6.62
C ALA A 256 2.62 17.73 7.69
N ALA A 257 2.19 18.98 7.47
CA ALA A 257 2.37 20.07 8.42
C ALA A 257 1.59 19.85 9.73
N LEU A 258 0.37 19.31 9.67
CA LEU A 258 -0.42 18.97 10.86
C LEU A 258 0.22 17.84 11.67
N LEU A 259 0.72 16.80 11.00
CA LEU A 259 1.46 15.71 11.66
C LEU A 259 2.76 16.21 12.28
N ALA A 260 3.53 17.02 11.57
CA ALA A 260 4.72 17.67 12.13
C ALA A 260 4.37 18.57 13.32
N GLY A 261 3.30 19.37 13.20
CA GLY A 261 2.78 20.21 14.27
C GLY A 261 2.41 19.42 15.53
N ALA A 262 1.81 18.23 15.38
CA ALA A 262 1.53 17.33 16.50
C ALA A 262 2.81 16.86 17.22
N ILE A 263 3.88 16.55 16.47
CA ILE A 263 5.19 16.19 17.04
C ILE A 263 5.81 17.38 17.79
N PHE A 264 5.70 18.60 17.24
CA PHE A 264 6.20 19.80 17.92
C PHE A 264 5.37 20.15 19.17
N ALA A 265 4.05 19.97 19.13
CA ALA A 265 3.14 20.29 20.21
C ALA A 265 3.35 19.44 21.47
N THR A 266 3.87 18.22 21.33
CA THR A 266 4.23 17.35 22.46
C THR A 266 5.56 17.73 23.11
N GLY A 267 6.23 18.77 22.61
CA GLY A 267 7.46 19.29 23.18
C GLY A 267 8.60 18.29 23.14
N THR A 268 9.32 18.19 22.03
CA THR A 268 10.61 17.47 21.93
C THR A 268 11.72 18.09 22.81
N THR A 269 11.39 18.58 24.01
CA THR A 269 12.29 18.96 25.11
C THR A 269 13.01 17.78 25.74
N SER A 270 12.68 16.56 25.33
CA SER A 270 13.46 15.37 25.64
C SER A 270 13.79 14.71 24.29
N GLY A 271 15.01 14.96 23.78
CA GLY A 271 15.45 14.55 22.44
C GLY A 271 15.13 13.08 22.15
N GLY A 272 14.96 12.71 20.88
CA GLY A 272 14.36 11.42 20.46
C GLY A 272 14.83 10.15 21.22
N ALA A 273 16.04 10.15 21.78
CA ALA A 273 16.51 9.13 22.72
C ALA A 273 15.64 9.02 23.99
N LEU A 274 15.32 10.12 24.66
CA LEU A 274 14.49 10.15 25.86
C LEU A 274 13.04 9.73 25.57
N ALA A 275 12.47 10.15 24.43
CA ALA A 275 11.16 9.66 24.00
C ALA A 275 11.17 8.15 23.76
N LEU A 276 12.23 7.61 23.14
CA LEU A 276 12.40 6.17 22.95
C LEU A 276 12.56 5.43 24.29
N ASP A 277 13.28 6.01 25.25
CA ASP A 277 13.45 5.43 26.58
C ASP A 277 12.12 5.38 27.35
N ILE A 278 11.33 6.46 27.32
CA ILE A 278 9.98 6.49 27.90
C ILE A 278 9.08 5.40 27.29
N LEU A 279 9.15 5.22 25.97
CA LEU A 279 8.33 4.23 25.28
C LEU A 279 8.79 2.79 25.50
N ARG A 280 10.07 2.57 25.83
CA ARG A 280 10.64 1.27 26.21
C ARG A 280 10.20 0.80 27.58
N GLY A 281 9.93 1.73 28.49
CA GLY A 281 9.52 1.44 29.86
C GLY A 281 10.72 1.18 30.76
#